data_AF-X1E3C9-F1
#
_entry.id   AF-X1E3C9-F1
#
_cell.length_a   1.000
_cell.length_b   1.000
_cell.length_c   1.000
_cell.angle_alpha   90.00
_cell.angle_beta   90.00
_cell.angle_gamma   90.00
#
_symmetry.space_group_name_H-M   'P 1'
#
loop_
_entity.id
_entity.type
_entity.pdbx_description
1 polymer ?
#
loop_
_entity_poly.entity_id
_entity_poly.type
_entity_poly.pdbx_seq_one_letter_code
_entity_poly.pdbx_strand_id
1 'polypeptide(L)'
;NVKVGEAFMVRTHPQWLKTLDVVRSGELGEVKSILGYFSFFLTDPDNIRNIPDFGGGAILDIGCYPITTSRFIFGEEPTRAISLIDFDPEMKIDRLASIIL
;
A
#
# COMPACT_ATOMS: atom_id res chain seq x y z
N ASN A 1 13.80 0.79 -27.65
CA ASN A 1 12.58 0.53 -26.85
C ASN A 1 12.95 -0.07 -25.51
N VAL A 2 13.06 0.75 -24.46
CA VAL A 2 13.30 0.28 -23.09
C VAL A 2 11.95 0.16 -22.38
N LYS A 3 11.74 -0.93 -21.63
CA LYS A 3 10.56 -1.12 -20.77
C LYS A 3 10.93 -0.70 -19.34
N VAL A 4 10.05 0.05 -18.68
CA VAL A 4 10.21 0.48 -17.28
C VAL A 4 8.92 0.12 -16.54
N GLY A 5 9.06 -0.32 -15.30
CA GLY A 5 7.94 -0.63 -14.42
C GLY A 5 8.37 -0.54 -12.96
N GLU A 6 7.41 -0.24 -12.10
CA GLU A 6 7.62 -0.21 -10.65
C GLU A 6 7.61 -1.63 -10.09
N ALA A 7 8.51 -1.92 -9.13
CA ALA A 7 8.79 -3.27 -8.63
C ALA A 7 7.73 -3.81 -7.64
N PHE A 8 6.45 -3.59 -7.92
CA PHE A 8 5.35 -4.11 -7.11
C PHE A 8 5.11 -5.60 -7.35
N MET A 9 5.67 -6.44 -6.49
CA MET A 9 5.51 -7.90 -6.50
C MET A 9 4.06 -8.36 -6.52
N VAL A 10 3.12 -7.55 -6.00
CA VAL A 10 1.69 -7.90 -5.98
C VAL A 10 1.11 -8.11 -7.37
N ARG A 11 1.73 -7.54 -8.41
CA ARG A 11 1.30 -7.69 -9.81
C ARG A 11 1.79 -8.97 -10.47
N THR A 12 2.75 -9.69 -9.86
CA THR A 12 3.44 -10.82 -10.50
C THR A 12 3.51 -12.08 -9.63
N HIS A 13 3.40 -11.95 -8.30
CA HIS A 13 3.50 -13.09 -7.40
C HIS A 13 2.27 -14.01 -7.54
N PRO A 14 2.43 -15.34 -7.67
CA PRO A 14 1.33 -16.27 -7.95
C PRO A 14 0.14 -16.20 -6.98
N GLN A 15 0.39 -15.92 -5.70
CA GLN A 15 -0.68 -15.77 -4.71
C GLN A 15 -1.67 -14.64 -5.04
N TRP A 16 -1.16 -13.52 -5.57
CA TRP A 16 -1.97 -12.35 -5.89
C TRP A 16 -2.67 -12.51 -7.22
N LEU A 17 -2.01 -13.18 -8.18
CA LEU A 17 -2.66 -13.60 -9.43
C LEU A 17 -3.83 -14.54 -9.16
N LYS A 18 -3.64 -15.53 -8.28
CA LYS A 18 -4.72 -16.44 -7.89
C LYS A 18 -5.86 -15.72 -7.15
N THR A 19 -5.52 -14.75 -6.30
CA THR A 19 -6.53 -13.91 -5.62
C THR A 19 -7.37 -13.14 -6.64
N LEU A 20 -6.72 -12.55 -7.65
CA LEU A 20 -7.41 -11.85 -8.72
C LEU A 20 -8.31 -12.80 -9.55
N ASP A 21 -7.86 -14.03 -9.82
CA ASP A 21 -8.67 -15.04 -10.50
C ASP A 21 -9.94 -15.39 -9.73
N VAL A 22 -9.84 -15.56 -8.41
CA VAL A 22 -10.98 -15.83 -7.51
C VAL A 22 -11.95 -14.66 -7.49
N VAL A 23 -11.44 -13.42 -7.38
CA VAL A 23 -12.28 -12.21 -7.42
C VAL A 23 -13.02 -12.11 -8.76
N ARG A 24 -12.33 -12.40 -9.86
CA ARG A 24 -12.90 -12.31 -11.22
C ARG A 24 -13.80 -13.49 -11.60
N SER A 25 -13.69 -14.64 -10.94
CA SER A 25 -14.55 -15.80 -11.21
C SER A 25 -16.01 -15.52 -10.84
N GLY A 26 -16.25 -14.54 -9.96
CA GLY A 26 -17.57 -14.21 -9.43
C GLY A 26 -18.03 -15.14 -8.31
N GLU A 27 -17.21 -16.10 -7.87
CA GLU A 27 -17.56 -17.03 -6.79
C GLU A 27 -17.79 -16.33 -5.43
N LEU A 28 -17.22 -15.13 -5.25
CA LEU A 28 -17.41 -14.27 -4.07
C LEU A 28 -18.60 -13.30 -4.21
N GLY A 29 -19.29 -13.32 -5.36
CA GLY A 29 -20.19 -12.23 -5.75
C GLY A 29 -19.44 -10.94 -6.05
N GLU A 30 -20.12 -9.80 -5.93
CA GLU A 30 -19.51 -8.49 -6.15
C GLU A 30 -18.67 -8.07 -4.93
N VAL A 31 -17.35 -7.92 -5.12
CA VAL A 31 -16.45 -7.43 -4.07
C VAL A 31 -16.78 -5.97 -3.77
N LYS A 32 -17.09 -5.67 -2.51
CA LYS A 32 -17.48 -4.31 -2.06
C LYS A 32 -16.38 -3.55 -1.31
N SER A 33 -15.43 -4.25 -0.71
CA SER A 33 -14.39 -3.64 0.11
C SER A 33 -13.16 -4.53 0.23
N ILE A 34 -11.98 -3.92 0.28
CA ILE A 34 -10.71 -4.57 0.62
C ILE A 34 -10.13 -3.84 1.83
N LEU A 35 -9.78 -4.60 2.87
CA LEU A 35 -9.11 -4.08 4.05
C LEU A 35 -7.71 -4.70 4.10
N GLY A 36 -6.69 -3.85 4.23
CA GLY A 36 -5.29 -4.26 4.30
C GLY A 36 -4.57 -3.52 5.42
N TYR A 37 -3.73 -4.25 6.16
CA TYR A 37 -2.90 -3.71 7.22
C TYR A 37 -1.48 -4.17 6.99
N PHE A 38 -0.54 -3.23 7.01
CA PHE A 38 0.88 -3.52 6.95
C PHE A 38 1.57 -2.65 7.99
N SER A 39 2.33 -3.26 8.89
CA SER A 39 3.03 -2.59 9.97
C SER A 39 4.37 -3.27 10.23
N PHE A 40 5.33 -2.50 10.71
CA PHE A 40 6.60 -2.99 11.25
C PHE A 40 6.92 -2.22 12.55
N PHE A 41 7.93 -2.69 13.28
CA PHE A 41 8.54 -1.95 14.38
C PHE A 41 9.95 -1.52 13.96
N LEU A 42 10.19 -0.21 13.90
CA LEU A 42 11.47 0.37 13.49
C LEU A 42 11.66 1.72 14.16
N THR A 43 12.56 1.79 15.13
CA THR A 43 12.84 3.00 15.91
C THR A 43 14.24 3.54 15.69
N ASP A 44 15.01 2.95 14.79
CA ASP A 44 16.36 3.39 14.45
C ASP A 44 16.29 4.72 13.68
N PRO A 45 16.78 5.84 14.25
CA PRO A 45 16.70 7.15 13.60
C PRO A 45 17.56 7.26 12.34
N ASP A 46 18.57 6.40 12.18
CA ASP A 46 19.47 6.42 11.02
C ASP A 46 18.93 5.60 9.83
N ASN A 47 17.80 4.90 10.01
CA ASN A 47 17.16 4.19 8.92
C ASN A 47 16.53 5.17 7.92
N ILE A 48 16.70 4.94 6.63
CA ILE A 48 16.17 5.81 5.55
C ILE A 48 14.66 6.07 5.67
N ARG A 49 13.90 5.11 6.23
CA ARG A 49 12.45 5.23 6.44
C ARG A 49 12.09 6.30 7.48
N ASN A 50 13.02 6.64 8.36
CA ASN A 50 12.86 7.61 9.43
C ASN A 50 13.49 8.97 9.10
N ILE A 51 14.00 9.15 7.87
CA ILE A 51 14.64 10.38 7.40
C ILE A 51 13.72 11.05 6.34
N PRO A 52 13.04 12.16 6.66
CA PRO A 52 12.12 12.83 5.74
C PRO A 52 12.74 13.19 4.38
N ASP A 53 13.98 13.65 4.36
CA ASP A 53 14.69 14.06 3.14
C ASP A 53 14.92 12.91 2.15
N PHE A 54 14.83 11.65 2.60
CA PHE A 54 14.96 10.46 1.76
C PHE A 54 13.59 9.90 1.32
N GLY A 55 12.49 10.59 1.63
CA GLY A 55 11.13 10.10 1.41
C GLY A 55 10.66 9.16 2.52
N GLY A 56 11.19 9.32 3.74
CA GLY A 56 10.77 8.57 4.91
C GLY A 56 9.28 8.71 5.24
N GLY A 57 8.75 7.74 5.99
CA GLY A 57 7.33 7.60 6.28
C GLY A 57 6.78 6.21 5.98
N ALA A 58 5.86 5.74 6.83
CA ALA A 58 5.23 4.45 6.68
C ALA A 58 4.34 4.37 5.42
N ILE A 59 3.69 5.47 5.02
CA ILE A 59 2.82 5.53 3.84
C ILE A 59 3.63 5.25 2.57
N LEU A 60 4.77 5.92 2.38
CA LEU A 60 5.59 5.77 1.18
C LEU A 60 6.33 4.42 1.16
N ASP A 61 6.77 3.94 2.32
CA ASP A 61 7.52 2.69 2.40
C ASP A 61 6.64 1.43 2.32
N ILE A 62 5.60 1.33 3.16
CA ILE A 62 4.73 0.13 3.21
C ILE A 62 3.26 0.40 2.91
N GLY A 63 2.75 1.61 3.12
CA GLY A 63 1.34 1.96 2.84
C GLY A 63 1.00 1.91 1.35
N CYS A 64 1.99 2.07 0.48
CA CYS A 64 1.85 1.91 -0.96
C CYS A 64 1.44 0.49 -1.38
N TYR A 65 1.74 -0.55 -0.59
CA TYR A 65 1.38 -1.94 -0.91
C TYR A 65 -0.12 -2.22 -0.82
N PRO A 66 -0.83 -1.95 0.30
CA PRO A 66 -2.29 -2.14 0.34
C PRO A 66 -3.02 -1.23 -0.65
N ILE A 67 -2.55 0.00 -0.88
CA ILE A 67 -3.11 0.90 -1.91
C ILE A 67 -2.96 0.31 -3.33
N THR A 68 -1.77 -0.18 -3.67
CA THR A 68 -1.52 -0.78 -4.98
C THR A 68 -2.28 -2.10 -5.15
N THR A 69 -2.38 -2.88 -4.09
CA THR A 69 -3.09 -4.16 -4.08
C THR A 69 -4.59 -3.95 -4.27
N SER A 70 -5.21 -2.98 -3.60
CA SER A 70 -6.64 -2.71 -3.76
C SER A 70 -6.97 -2.29 -5.19
N ARG A 71 -6.19 -1.36 -5.76
CA ARG A 71 -6.29 -0.95 -7.17
C ARG A 71 -6.11 -2.13 -8.13
N PHE A 72 -5.15 -3.02 -7.84
CA PHE A 72 -4.91 -4.20 -8.65
C PHE A 72 -6.09 -5.19 -8.64
N ILE A 73 -6.70 -5.41 -7.46
CA ILE A 73 -7.82 -6.34 -7.32
C ILE A 73 -9.13 -5.77 -7.87
N PHE A 74 -9.47 -4.52 -7.54
CA PHE A 74 -10.67 -3.88 -8.10
C PHE A 74 -10.52 -3.58 -9.61
N GLY A 75 -9.30 -3.36 -10.08
CA GLY A 75 -9.05 -3.02 -11.48
C GLY A 75 -9.44 -1.59 -11.86
N GLU A 76 -9.61 -0.71 -10.87
CA GLU A 76 -9.98 0.69 -11.04
C GLU A 76 -9.15 1.61 -10.14
N GLU A 77 -9.20 2.91 -10.44
CA GLU A 77 -8.56 3.95 -9.65
C GLU A 77 -9.55 4.55 -8.63
N PRO A 78 -9.10 4.87 -7.41
CA PRO A 78 -9.96 5.52 -6.44
C PRO A 78 -10.32 6.94 -6.89
N THR A 79 -11.55 7.35 -6.60
CA THR A 79 -12.04 8.70 -6.94
C THR A 79 -11.94 9.68 -5.79
N ARG A 80 -11.61 9.19 -4.58
CA ARG A 80 -11.45 9.98 -3.36
C ARG A 80 -10.39 9.33 -2.47
N ALA A 81 -9.86 10.08 -1.52
CA ALA A 81 -9.16 9.51 -0.39
C ALA A 81 -9.50 10.31 0.86
N ILE A 82 -9.63 9.62 2.00
CA ILE A 82 -9.76 10.23 3.33
C ILE A 82 -8.75 9.53 4.22
N SER A 83 -8.00 10.31 4.99
CA SER A 83 -6.96 9.77 5.86
C SER A 83 -6.94 10.45 7.22
N LEU A 84 -6.59 9.67 8.24
CA LEU A 84 -6.11 10.17 9.53
C LEU A 84 -4.65 9.71 9.69
N ILE A 85 -3.76 10.65 9.98
CA ILE A 85 -2.32 10.41 10.02
C ILE A 85 -1.76 10.90 11.35
N ASP A 86 -0.97 10.04 12.02
CA ASP A 86 -0.14 10.39 13.16
C ASP A 86 1.31 10.53 12.71
N PHE A 87 1.89 11.70 12.97
CA PHE A 87 3.27 12.01 12.65
C PHE A 87 4.13 11.85 13.90
N ASP A 88 5.30 11.23 13.72
CA ASP A 88 6.25 11.11 14.80
C ASP A 88 6.76 12.51 15.23
N PRO A 89 6.70 12.86 16.53
CA PRO A 89 7.08 14.19 16.99
C PRO A 89 8.57 14.47 16.88
N GLU A 90 9.43 13.45 16.80
CA GLU A 90 10.88 13.60 16.69
C GLU A 90 11.32 13.44 15.23
N MET A 91 10.98 12.31 14.61
CA MET A 91 11.43 11.97 13.26
C MET A 91 10.67 12.73 12.15
N LYS A 92 9.53 13.35 12.47
CA LYS A 92 8.68 14.13 11.54
C LYS A 92 8.18 13.36 10.31
N ILE A 93 8.16 12.03 10.38
CA ILE A 93 7.59 11.13 9.39
C ILE A 93 6.21 10.65 9.82
N ASP A 94 5.36 10.17 8.90
CA ASP A 94 4.14 9.47 9.29
C ASP A 94 4.49 8.09 9.88
N ARG A 95 3.98 7.79 11.07
CA ARG A 95 4.22 6.51 11.78
C ARG A 95 2.98 5.64 11.87
N LEU A 96 1.81 6.23 11.67
CA LEU A 96 0.53 5.52 11.55
C LEU A 96 -0.37 6.30 10.59
N ALA A 97 -0.97 5.58 9.64
CA ALA A 97 -1.99 6.14 8.77
C ALA A 97 -3.17 5.17 8.65
N SER A 98 -4.38 5.70 8.78
CA SER A 98 -5.62 5.02 8.40
C SER A 98 -6.17 5.71 7.17
N ILE A 99 -6.31 4.99 6.07
CA ILE A 99 -6.66 5.54 4.75
C ILE A 99 -7.84 4.76 4.18
N ILE A 100 -8.84 5.50 3.70
CA ILE A 100 -9.96 4.99 2.91
C ILE A 100 -9.84 5.60 1.51
N LEU A 101 -9.94 4.76 0.49
CA LEU A 101 -9.86 5.09 -0.93
C LEU A 101 -11.26 5.02 -1.57
#